data_AF-X1L4Q0-F1
#
_entry.id   AF-X1L4Q0-F1
#
_cell.length_a   1.000
_cell.length_b   1.000
_cell.length_c   1.000
_cell.angle_alpha   90.00
_cell.angle_beta   90.00
_cell.angle_gamma   90.00
#
_symmetry.space_group_name_H-M   'P 1'
#
loop_
_entity.id
_entity.type
_entity.pdbx_description
1 polymer ?
#
loop_
_entity_poly.entity_id
_entity_poly.type
_entity_poly.pdbx_seq_one_letter_code
_entity_poly.pdbx_strand_id
1 'polypeptide(L)'
;MQWYVLRVAANKEMQVKETLAQKVEKDALADIVGRIEVPVERIRRIRGNKQTVHKRKLYPGYVFMEMEPAEDGRVQEKAWFMIKETSGVGDFIGTEGIPTPMRDTDVAKMLLEAEKPEEAPSIKVEFEKGDVIKI
;
A
#
# COMPACT_ATOMS: atom_id res chain seq x y z
N MET A 1 10.48 -14.36 -4.71
CA MET A 1 9.26 -13.55 -4.58
C MET A 1 9.44 -12.22 -5.29
N GLN A 2 8.39 -11.73 -5.93
CA GLN A 2 8.34 -10.46 -6.66
C GLN A 2 7.17 -9.63 -6.14
N TRP A 3 7.29 -8.31 -6.20
CA TRP A 3 6.24 -7.39 -5.75
C TRP A 3 5.39 -6.94 -6.93
N TYR A 4 4.08 -6.96 -6.73
CA TYR A 4 3.08 -6.55 -7.70
C TYR A 4 2.21 -5.44 -7.13
N VAL A 5 1.70 -4.60 -8.02
CA VAL A 5 0.81 -3.50 -7.67
C VAL A 5 -0.60 -3.77 -8.18
N LEU A 6 -1.56 -3.61 -7.28
CA LEU A 6 -2.98 -3.77 -7.54
C LEU A 6 -3.67 -2.41 -7.45
N ARG A 7 -4.47 -2.09 -8.47
CA ARG A 7 -5.38 -0.96 -8.41
C ARG A 7 -6.63 -1.36 -7.64
N VAL A 8 -6.98 -0.55 -6.66
CA VAL A 8 -8.16 -0.76 -5.81
C VAL A 8 -9.03 0.49 -5.76
N ALA A 9 -10.31 0.30 -5.42
CA ALA A 9 -11.21 1.40 -5.18
C ALA A 9 -10.69 2.27 -4.02
N ALA A 10 -10.64 3.59 -4.24
CA ALA A 10 -10.23 4.54 -3.21
C ALA A 10 -11.10 4.37 -1.94
N ASN A 11 -10.47 4.40 -0.76
CA ASN A 11 -11.08 4.15 0.55
C ASN A 11 -11.38 2.69 0.91
N LYS A 12 -11.20 1.73 -0.01
CA LYS A 12 -11.32 0.31 0.29
C LYS A 12 -9.99 -0.42 0.45
N GLU A 13 -8.85 0.27 0.36
CA GLU A 13 -7.53 -0.36 0.35
C GLU A 13 -7.25 -1.22 1.60
N MET A 14 -7.62 -0.71 2.78
CA MET A 14 -7.44 -1.44 4.04
C MET A 14 -8.35 -2.68 4.10
N GLN A 15 -9.62 -2.53 3.71
CA GLN A 15 -10.57 -3.64 3.65
C GLN A 15 -10.15 -4.69 2.62
N VAL A 16 -9.63 -4.28 1.47
CA VAL A 16 -9.11 -5.17 0.44
C VAL A 16 -7.88 -5.92 0.95
N LYS A 17 -6.95 -5.25 1.65
CA LYS A 17 -5.81 -5.92 2.30
C LYS A 17 -6.27 -7.02 3.26
N GLU A 18 -7.22 -6.72 4.15
CA GLU A 18 -7.74 -7.70 5.11
C GLU A 18 -8.46 -8.87 4.41
N THR A 19 -9.27 -8.56 3.41
CA THR A 19 -10.01 -9.58 2.64
C THR A 19 -9.07 -10.49 1.87
N LEU A 20 -8.03 -9.93 1.24
CA LEU A 20 -7.01 -10.69 0.53
C LEU A 20 -6.22 -11.57 1.51
N ALA A 21 -5.80 -11.04 2.67
CA ALA A 21 -5.10 -11.82 3.68
C ALA A 21 -5.95 -13.03 4.13
N GLN A 22 -7.23 -12.81 4.42
CA GLN A 22 -8.15 -13.89 4.79
C GLN A 22 -8.33 -14.93 3.68
N LYS A 23 -8.43 -14.49 2.41
CA LYS A 23 -8.53 -15.42 1.28
C LYS A 23 -7.24 -16.23 1.08
N VAL A 24 -6.08 -15.59 1.22
CA VAL A 24 -4.77 -16.27 1.14
C VAL A 24 -4.67 -17.38 2.18
N GLU A 25 -5.08 -17.11 3.42
CA GLU A 25 -5.14 -18.13 4.47
C GLU A 25 -6.17 -19.24 4.17
N LYS A 26 -7.35 -18.86 3.65
CA LYS A 26 -8.45 -19.80 3.38
C LYS A 26 -8.14 -20.78 2.24
N ASP A 27 -7.52 -20.30 1.17
CA ASP A 27 -7.15 -21.08 -0.01
C ASP A 27 -5.76 -21.72 0.12
N ALA A 28 -5.11 -21.60 1.30
CA ALA A 28 -3.75 -22.08 1.56
C ALA A 28 -2.75 -21.59 0.49
N LEU A 29 -2.89 -20.34 0.06
CA LEU A 29 -1.98 -19.71 -0.90
C LEU A 29 -0.86 -18.92 -0.21
N ALA A 30 -0.61 -19.14 1.08
CA ALA A 30 0.44 -18.44 1.83
C ALA A 30 1.85 -18.70 1.27
N ASP A 31 2.05 -19.84 0.61
CA ASP A 31 3.29 -20.15 -0.11
C ASP A 31 3.45 -19.31 -1.39
N ILE A 32 2.35 -18.85 -1.98
CA ILE A 32 2.32 -18.11 -3.24
C ILE A 32 2.22 -16.60 -2.99
N VAL A 33 1.39 -16.19 -2.05
CA VAL A 33 1.17 -14.78 -1.67
C VAL A 33 1.75 -14.58 -0.28
N GLY A 34 2.84 -13.83 -0.21
CA GLY A 34 3.54 -13.54 1.03
C GLY A 34 2.95 -12.34 1.75
N ARG A 35 3.53 -11.16 1.51
CA ARG A 35 3.19 -9.92 2.20
C ARG A 35 2.21 -9.05 1.41
N ILE A 36 1.21 -8.50 2.09
CA ILE A 36 0.28 -7.52 1.51
C ILE A 36 0.46 -6.19 2.26
N GLU A 37 0.97 -5.19 1.57
CA GLU A 37 1.32 -3.89 2.12
C GLU A 37 0.43 -2.78 1.52
N VAL A 38 -0.02 -1.87 2.37
CA VAL A 38 -0.68 -0.63 1.94
C VAL A 38 0.17 0.52 2.47
N PRO A 39 0.86 1.28 1.61
CA PRO A 39 1.79 2.32 2.04
C PRO A 39 1.01 3.49 2.67
N VAL A 40 1.05 3.53 4.00
CA VAL A 40 0.44 4.57 4.82
C VAL A 40 1.51 5.22 5.70
N GLU A 41 1.62 6.54 5.60
CA GLU A 41 2.47 7.37 6.43
C GLU A 41 1.75 7.67 7.76
N ARG A 42 2.41 7.42 8.90
CA ARG A 42 1.86 7.74 10.22
C ARG A 42 2.32 9.14 10.63
N ILE A 43 1.46 10.12 10.47
CA ILE A 43 1.71 11.51 10.87
C ILE A 43 1.28 11.69 12.32
N ARG A 44 2.23 12.04 13.20
CA ARG A 44 1.91 12.51 14.56
C ARG A 44 1.51 13.97 14.49
N ARG A 45 0.21 14.26 14.69
CA ARG A 45 -0.27 15.64 14.86
C ARG A 45 -0.32 15.95 16.35
N ILE A 46 0.44 16.95 16.76
CA ILE A 46 0.36 17.53 18.11
C ILE A 46 -0.63 18.69 18.01
N ARG A 47 -1.77 18.58 18.70
CA ARG A 47 -2.71 19.69 18.86
C ARG A 47 -2.88 19.92 20.36
N GLY A 48 -2.22 20.94 20.90
CA GLY A 48 -2.10 21.16 22.35
C GLY A 48 -1.28 20.05 23.03
N ASN A 49 -1.74 19.56 24.19
CA ASN A 49 -1.03 18.53 24.98
C ASN A 49 -1.37 17.07 24.60
N LYS A 50 -2.09 16.85 23.48
CA LYS A 50 -2.53 15.52 23.05
C LYS A 50 -1.91 15.16 21.71
N GLN A 51 -1.06 14.13 21.71
CA GLN A 51 -0.52 13.51 20.50
C GLN A 51 -1.60 12.64 19.85
N THR A 52 -1.93 12.91 18.59
CA THR A 52 -2.82 12.06 17.78
C THR A 52 -2.04 11.51 16.59
N VAL A 53 -2.05 10.19 16.43
CA VAL A 53 -1.44 9.53 15.27
C VAL A 53 -2.48 9.45 14.15
N HIS A 54 -2.21 10.11 13.04
CA HIS A 54 -3.04 10.09 11.84
C HIS A 54 -2.36 9.27 10.74
N LYS A 55 -3.10 8.41 10.04
CA LYS A 55 -2.55 7.62 8.93
C LYS A 55 -2.87 8.33 7.61
N ARG A 56 -1.88 8.91 6.93
CA ARG A 56 -2.03 9.47 5.58
C ARG A 56 -1.62 8.42 4.55
N LYS A 57 -2.45 8.20 3.54
CA LYS A 57 -2.13 7.27 2.44
C LYS A 57 -1.09 7.90 1.51
N LEU A 58 0.00 7.19 1.21
CA LEU A 58 1.02 7.64 0.26
C LEU A 58 0.54 7.43 -1.18
N TYR A 59 -0.06 6.27 -1.43
CA TYR A 59 -0.57 5.87 -2.74
C TYR A 59 -2.06 5.50 -2.66
N PRO A 60 -2.96 6.49 -2.66
CA PRO A 60 -4.39 6.23 -2.56
C PRO A 60 -4.88 5.42 -3.78
N GLY A 61 -5.54 4.30 -3.53
CA GLY A 61 -6.06 3.41 -4.57
C GLY A 61 -5.08 2.34 -5.04
N TYR A 62 -3.98 2.10 -4.31
CA TYR A 62 -3.01 1.07 -4.63
C TYR A 62 -2.75 0.14 -3.43
N VAL A 63 -2.62 -1.15 -3.72
CA VAL A 63 -2.20 -2.19 -2.77
C VAL A 63 -0.99 -2.90 -3.36
N PHE A 64 0.01 -3.14 -2.52
CA PHE A 64 1.25 -3.80 -2.90
C PHE A 64 1.21 -5.22 -2.35
N MET A 65 1.59 -6.18 -3.17
CA MET A 65 1.52 -7.58 -2.80
C MET A 65 2.79 -8.30 -3.27
N GLU A 66 3.44 -8.97 -2.34
CA GLU A 66 4.54 -9.87 -2.60
C GLU A 66 4.00 -11.24 -2.98
N MET A 67 4.37 -11.74 -4.15
CA MET A 67 3.92 -13.01 -4.68
C MET A 67 5.08 -13.80 -5.27
N GLU A 68 4.96 -15.12 -5.29
CA GLU A 68 5.85 -15.99 -6.04
C GLU A 68 5.41 -16.01 -7.51
N PRO A 69 6.27 -15.54 -8.44
CA PRO A 69 5.99 -15.68 -9.86
C PRO A 69 5.96 -17.15 -10.25
N ALA A 70 5.12 -17.50 -11.21
CA ALA A 70 5.15 -18.77 -11.91
C ALA A 70 6.46 -18.90 -12.73
N GLU A 71 6.75 -20.11 -13.22
CA GLU A 71 7.97 -20.42 -14.01
C GLU A 71 8.13 -19.52 -15.26
N ASP A 72 7.03 -19.01 -15.79
CA ASP A 72 6.99 -18.10 -16.94
C ASP A 72 7.09 -16.60 -16.55
N GLY A 73 7.36 -16.28 -15.29
CA GLY A 73 7.46 -14.91 -14.77
C GLY A 73 6.11 -14.20 -14.56
N ARG A 74 5.00 -14.90 -14.77
CA ARG A 74 3.63 -14.40 -14.57
C ARG A 74 3.11 -14.70 -13.17
N VAL A 75 2.06 -14.01 -12.74
CA VAL A 75 1.34 -14.36 -11.50
C VAL A 75 0.60 -15.68 -11.70
N GLN A 76 0.63 -16.55 -10.68
CA GLN A 76 -0.09 -17.83 -10.73
C GLN A 76 -1.60 -17.62 -10.89
N GLU A 77 -2.24 -18.45 -11.72
CA GLU A 77 -3.66 -18.33 -12.07
C GLU A 77 -4.58 -18.35 -10.83
N LYS A 78 -4.25 -19.18 -9.83
CA LYS A 78 -5.00 -19.26 -8.56
C LYS A 78 -5.04 -17.91 -7.84
N ALA A 79 -3.88 -17.27 -7.73
CA ALA A 79 -3.77 -15.99 -7.04
C ALA A 79 -4.42 -14.86 -7.86
N TRP A 80 -4.27 -14.89 -9.19
CA TRP A 80 -4.98 -13.98 -10.10
C TRP A 80 -6.50 -14.07 -9.89
N PHE A 81 -7.06 -15.29 -9.92
CA PHE A 81 -8.49 -15.51 -9.82
C PHE A 81 -9.03 -15.03 -8.46
N MET A 82 -8.34 -15.38 -7.37
CA MET A 82 -8.66 -14.91 -6.02
C MET A 82 -8.73 -13.37 -5.93
N ILE A 83 -7.75 -12.70 -6.51
CA ILE A 83 -7.65 -11.23 -6.52
C ILE A 83 -8.81 -10.63 -7.31
N LYS A 84 -9.11 -11.17 -8.49
CA LYS A 84 -10.25 -10.74 -9.32
C LYS A 84 -11.61 -10.97 -8.64
N GLU A 85 -11.75 -12.04 -7.86
CA GLU A 85 -12.95 -12.31 -7.06
C GLU A 85 -13.08 -11.39 -5.83
N THR A 86 -12.07 -10.56 -5.53
CA THR A 86 -12.10 -9.72 -4.33
C THR A 86 -12.79 -8.39 -4.60
N SER A 87 -13.88 -8.15 -3.87
CA SER A 87 -14.65 -6.91 -3.95
C SER A 87 -13.78 -5.67 -3.69
N GLY A 88 -13.76 -4.75 -4.64
CA GLY A 88 -13.00 -3.49 -4.54
C GLY A 88 -11.60 -3.56 -5.13
N VAL A 89 -11.17 -4.72 -5.65
CA VAL A 89 -10.03 -4.83 -6.55
C VAL A 89 -10.47 -4.49 -7.98
N GLY A 90 -9.65 -3.74 -8.69
CA GLY A 90 -9.81 -3.49 -10.12
C GLY A 90 -8.93 -4.41 -10.95
N ASP A 91 -7.75 -3.90 -11.29
CA ASP A 91 -6.80 -4.54 -12.19
C ASP A 91 -5.38 -4.47 -11.64
N PHE A 92 -4.56 -5.41 -12.07
CA PHE A 92 -3.11 -5.31 -11.88
C PHE A 92 -2.54 -4.16 -12.70
N ILE A 93 -1.47 -3.57 -12.19
CA ILE A 93 -0.68 -2.61 -12.95
C ILE A 93 0.27 -3.37 -13.88
N GLY A 94 0.14 -3.10 -15.17
CA GLY A 94 1.00 -3.64 -16.22
C GLY A 94 0.38 -3.51 -17.61
N THR A 95 0.98 -4.18 -18.59
CA THR A 95 0.55 -4.10 -20.00
C THR A 95 -0.67 -5.00 -20.22
N GLU A 96 -1.77 -4.45 -20.73
CA GLU A 96 -3.00 -5.18 -21.06
C GLU A 96 -3.60 -6.02 -19.90
N GLY A 97 -3.43 -5.54 -18.66
CA GLY A 97 -3.93 -6.24 -17.47
C GLY A 97 -3.07 -7.43 -17.03
N ILE A 98 -1.92 -7.63 -17.67
CA ILE A 98 -0.90 -8.59 -17.23
C ILE A 98 -0.12 -7.96 -16.08
N PRO A 99 -0.02 -8.60 -14.90
CA PRO A 99 0.72 -8.10 -13.76
C PRO A 99 2.21 -7.96 -14.11
N THR A 100 2.72 -6.74 -14.04
CA THR A 100 4.14 -6.47 -14.19
C THR A 100 4.78 -6.42 -12.80
N PRO A 101 5.87 -7.17 -12.55
CA PRO A 101 6.58 -7.06 -11.28
C PRO A 101 7.26 -5.69 -11.16
N MET A 102 7.25 -5.14 -9.96
CA MET A 102 8.04 -3.96 -9.62
C MET A 102 9.53 -4.29 -9.63
N ARG A 103 10.34 -3.29 -9.98
CA ARG A 103 11.80 -3.39 -9.86
C ARG A 103 12.18 -3.36 -8.39
N ASP A 104 13.20 -4.12 -8.01
CA ASP A 104 13.70 -4.20 -6.64
C ASP A 104 14.04 -2.82 -6.05
N THR A 105 14.56 -1.90 -6.86
CA THR A 105 14.82 -0.50 -6.43
C THR A 105 13.56 0.27 -6.05
N ASP A 106 12.44 0.04 -6.73
CA ASP A 106 11.17 0.73 -6.44
C ASP A 106 10.47 0.09 -5.24
N VAL A 107 10.58 -1.23 -5.10
CA VAL A 107 10.13 -1.96 -3.91
C VAL A 107 10.88 -1.49 -2.68
N ALA A 108 12.22 -1.41 -2.76
CA ALA A 108 13.04 -0.95 -1.64
C ALA A 108 12.68 0.48 -1.22
N LYS A 109 12.40 1.39 -2.17
CA LYS A 109 11.90 2.73 -1.85
C LYS A 109 10.54 2.70 -1.18
N MET A 110 9.60 1.92 -1.72
CA MET A 110 8.27 1.78 -1.13
C MET A 110 8.33 1.21 0.28
N LEU A 111 9.14 0.17 0.51
CA LEU A 111 9.34 -0.44 1.81
C LEU A 111 9.98 0.56 2.76
N LEU A 112 11.02 1.30 2.33
CA LEU A 112 11.64 2.35 3.13
C LEU A 112 10.63 3.47 3.49
N GLU A 113 9.74 3.84 2.59
CA GLU A 113 8.71 4.86 2.85
C GLU A 113 7.59 4.33 3.77
N ALA A 114 7.24 3.05 3.69
CA ALA A 114 6.30 2.38 4.58
C ALA A 114 6.89 2.12 5.99
N GLU A 115 8.17 1.74 6.04
CA GLU A 115 9.01 1.53 7.22
C GLU A 115 9.72 2.80 7.70
N LYS A 116 9.23 4.00 7.37
CA LYS A 116 9.64 5.22 8.07
C LYS A 116 8.72 5.50 9.26
N PRO A 117 8.92 4.87 10.44
CA PRO A 117 8.50 5.47 11.69
C PRO A 117 9.54 6.53 12.12
N GLU A 118 9.02 7.70 12.46
CA GLU A 118 9.49 8.53 13.58
C GLU A 118 10.60 9.60 13.44
N GLU A 119 11.55 9.62 12.52
CA GLU A 119 12.74 10.51 12.74
C GLU A 119 12.82 11.86 12.02
N ALA A 120 11.81 12.31 11.29
CA ALA A 120 11.76 13.72 10.89
C ALA A 120 10.39 14.31 11.24
N PRO A 121 10.30 15.20 12.23
CA PRO A 121 9.07 15.90 12.51
C PRO A 121 8.80 16.81 11.31
N SER A 122 8.00 16.35 10.36
CA SER A 122 7.35 17.25 9.42
C SER A 122 6.27 17.98 10.22
N ILE A 123 6.70 18.97 11.00
CA ILE A 123 5.84 20.00 11.58
C ILE A 123 5.23 20.70 10.38
N LYS A 124 4.08 20.21 9.91
CA LYS A 124 3.17 21.06 9.13
C LYS A 124 2.66 22.08 10.13
N VAL A 125 3.41 23.17 10.27
CA VAL A 125 2.89 24.41 10.84
C VAL A 125 1.76 24.81 9.90
N GLU A 126 0.53 24.52 10.31
CA GLU A 126 -0.65 25.17 9.76
C GLU A 126 -0.48 26.64 10.13
N PHE A 127 0.14 27.44 9.25
CA PHE A 127 0.13 28.88 9.40
C PHE A 127 -1.32 29.33 9.23
N GLU A 128 -1.95 29.73 10.33
CA GLU A 128 -3.19 30.48 10.28
C GLU A 128 -2.91 31.83 9.59
N LYS A 129 -3.75 32.13 8.60
CA LYS A 129 -3.64 33.27 7.71
C LYS A 129 -3.97 34.54 8.50
N GLY A 130 -2.98 35.18 9.13
CA GLY A 130 -3.20 36.42 9.88
C GLY A 130 -2.00 37.13 10.53
N ASP A 131 -0.79 36.58 10.48
CA ASP A 131 0.35 37.20 11.17
C ASP A 131 0.93 38.40 10.40
N VAL A 132 0.98 39.55 11.07
CA VAL A 132 1.24 40.87 10.51
C VAL A 132 2.75 41.09 10.37
N ILE A 133 3.26 41.06 9.15
CA ILE A 133 4.65 41.42 8.87
C ILE A 133 4.75 42.95 8.89
N LYS A 134 5.32 43.52 9.95
CA LYS A 134 5.75 44.93 10.01
C LYS A 134 7.27 44.98 9.79
N ILE A 135 7.70 45.61 8.70
CA ILE A 135 9.04 46.18 8.55
C ILE A 135 8.98 47.60 9.09
#